data_AF-A0ABD1T4Y4-F1
#
_entry.id   AF-A0ABD1T4Y4-F1
#
_cell.length_a   1.000
_cell.length_b   1.000
_cell.length_c   1.000
_cell.angle_alpha   90.00
_cell.angle_beta   90.00
_cell.angle_gamma   90.00
#
_symmetry.space_group_name_H-M   'P 1'
#
loop_
_entity.id
_entity.type
_entity.pdbx_description
1 polymer ?
#
loop_
_entity_poly.entity_id
_entity_poly.type
_entity_poly.pdbx_seq_one_letter_code
_entity_poly.pdbx_strand_id
1 'polypeptide(L)'
;MAMQQRAFAYFVLTGGRFVLKFILSKSASKDVLTMASLEVDLSSIEPGSTVTVKWRGKLVFIRRRTEEDIKLANSVDLGSLRDPHEHSERDKNYEWLLVVGVSTHLGCIPLPNTKCW
;
A
#
# COMPACT_ATOMS: atom_id res chain seq x y z
N MET A 1 49.86 -3.43 -26.90
CA MET A 1 49.36 -3.38 -25.50
C MET A 1 48.03 -2.65 -25.34
N ALA A 2 47.79 -1.46 -25.94
CA ALA A 2 46.54 -0.71 -25.76
C ALA A 2 45.25 -1.41 -26.28
N MET A 3 45.34 -2.20 -27.35
CA MET A 3 44.19 -2.92 -27.93
C MET A 3 43.65 -4.03 -27.01
N GLN A 4 44.54 -4.73 -26.30
CA GLN A 4 44.18 -5.83 -25.40
C GLN A 4 43.56 -5.32 -24.09
N GLN A 5 44.04 -4.17 -23.59
CA GLN A 5 43.44 -3.47 -22.44
C GLN A 5 42.00 -3.00 -22.75
N ARG A 6 41.78 -2.47 -23.97
CA ARG A 6 40.44 -2.09 -24.45
C ARG A 6 39.50 -3.28 -24.60
N ALA A 7 39.99 -4.40 -25.16
CA ALA A 7 39.19 -5.62 -25.30
C ALA A 7 38.75 -6.20 -23.93
N PHE A 8 39.65 -6.20 -22.94
CA PHE A 8 39.32 -6.62 -21.58
C PHE A 8 38.29 -5.69 -20.91
N ALA A 9 38.44 -4.38 -21.06
CA ALA A 9 37.48 -3.41 -20.56
C ALA A 9 36.08 -3.63 -21.17
N TYR A 10 35.98 -3.87 -22.49
CA TYR A 10 34.70 -4.18 -23.12
C TYR A 10 34.09 -5.49 -22.63
N PHE A 11 34.88 -6.53 -22.41
CA PHE A 11 34.41 -7.80 -21.86
C PHE A 11 33.83 -7.65 -20.45
N VAL A 12 34.49 -6.89 -19.57
CA VAL A 12 33.99 -6.63 -18.22
C VAL A 12 32.71 -5.80 -18.24
N LEU A 13 32.64 -4.78 -19.11
CA LEU A 13 31.44 -3.94 -19.25
C LEU A 13 30.23 -4.70 -19.81
N THR A 14 30.44 -5.57 -20.81
CA THR A 14 29.36 -6.39 -21.38
C THR A 14 28.93 -7.50 -20.42
N GLY A 15 29.88 -8.17 -19.77
CA GLY A 15 29.60 -9.17 -18.73
C GLY A 15 28.81 -8.59 -17.55
N GLY A 16 29.22 -7.43 -17.04
CA GLY A 16 28.51 -6.73 -15.96
C GLY A 16 27.08 -6.33 -16.35
N ARG A 17 26.87 -5.82 -17.58
CA ARG A 17 25.53 -5.49 -18.09
C ARG A 17 24.64 -6.73 -18.24
N PHE A 18 25.21 -7.87 -18.63
CA PHE A 18 24.47 -9.12 -18.76
C PHE A 18 23.97 -9.64 -17.40
N VAL A 19 24.84 -9.66 -16.39
CA VAL A 19 24.47 -10.06 -15.02
C VAL A 19 23.40 -9.12 -14.45
N LEU A 20 23.57 -7.81 -14.62
CA LEU A 20 22.58 -6.83 -14.17
C LEU A 20 21.21 -7.03 -14.85
N LYS A 21 21.19 -7.27 -16.17
CA LYS A 21 19.96 -7.58 -16.91
C LYS A 21 19.26 -8.82 -16.35
N PHE A 22 20.01 -9.85 -15.98
CA PHE A 22 19.46 -11.08 -15.44
C PHE A 22 18.85 -10.88 -14.05
N ILE A 23 19.50 -10.08 -13.20
CA ILE A 23 18.96 -9.69 -11.89
C ILE A 23 17.68 -8.85 -12.08
N LEU A 24 17.72 -7.83 -12.95
CA LEU A 24 16.56 -6.98 -13.22
C LEU A 24 15.40 -7.73 -13.88
N SER A 25 15.66 -8.83 -14.59
CA SER A 25 14.60 -9.69 -15.13
C SER A 25 13.69 -10.30 -14.06
N LYS A 26 14.15 -10.37 -12.80
CA LYS A 26 13.34 -10.84 -11.66
C LYS A 26 12.61 -9.69 -10.92
N SER A 27 12.83 -8.45 -11.32
CA SER A 27 12.10 -7.30 -10.77
C SER A 27 10.67 -7.22 -11.34
N ALA A 28 9.83 -6.36 -10.78
CA ALA A 28 8.44 -6.22 -11.21
C ALA A 28 8.35 -5.91 -12.71
N SER A 29 7.50 -6.65 -13.43
CA SER A 29 7.26 -6.41 -14.85
C SER A 29 6.46 -5.12 -15.06
N LYS A 30 6.54 -4.56 -16.28
CA LYS A 30 5.84 -3.33 -16.64
C LYS A 30 4.33 -3.45 -16.44
N ASP A 31 3.74 -4.62 -16.73
CA ASP A 31 2.30 -4.83 -16.60
C ASP A 31 1.83 -4.75 -15.13
N VAL A 32 2.67 -5.22 -14.19
CA VAL A 32 2.41 -5.09 -12.74
C VAL A 32 2.54 -3.64 -12.29
N LEU A 33 3.47 -2.88 -12.87
CA LEU A 33 3.63 -1.45 -12.59
C LEU A 33 2.47 -0.62 -13.14
N THR A 34 1.86 -1.02 -14.27
CA THR A 34 0.68 -0.35 -14.83
C THR A 34 -0.56 -0.53 -13.92
N MET A 35 -0.65 -1.61 -13.14
CA MET A 35 -1.70 -1.82 -12.13
C MET A 35 -1.50 -1.00 -10.82
N ALA A 36 -0.78 0.13 -10.89
CA ALA A 36 -0.44 0.95 -9.72
C ALA A 36 -1.62 1.75 -9.16
N SER A 37 -2.55 2.18 -10.01
CA SER A 37 -3.70 3.01 -9.62
C SER A 37 -5.02 2.26 -9.82
N LEU A 38 -5.98 2.52 -8.94
CA LEU A 38 -7.35 2.03 -9.03
C LEU A 38 -8.28 3.20 -8.72
N GLU A 39 -9.25 3.42 -9.60
CA GLU A 39 -10.34 4.37 -9.37
C GLU A 39 -11.55 3.59 -8.87
N VAL A 40 -12.14 4.07 -7.77
CA VAL A 40 -13.32 3.46 -7.14
C VAL A 40 -14.38 4.53 -7.04
N ASP A 41 -15.59 4.22 -7.52
CA ASP A 41 -16.74 5.09 -7.35
C ASP A 41 -17.25 5.03 -5.91
N LEU A 42 -17.33 6.19 -5.27
CA LEU A 42 -17.74 6.37 -3.88
C LEU A 42 -19.26 6.61 -3.74
N SER A 43 -19.97 6.90 -4.85
CA SER A 43 -21.37 7.31 -4.82
C SER A 43 -22.33 6.24 -4.31
N SER A 44 -21.96 4.97 -4.49
CA SER A 44 -22.77 3.79 -4.14
C SER A 44 -22.64 3.34 -2.68
N ILE A 45 -21.79 3.99 -1.87
CA ILE A 45 -21.47 3.54 -0.51
C ILE A 45 -22.37 4.23 0.52
N GLU A 46 -23.19 3.43 1.21
CA GLU A 46 -24.04 3.90 2.30
C GLU A 46 -23.24 4.17 3.58
N PRO A 47 -23.64 5.16 4.40
CA PRO A 47 -23.00 5.41 5.69
C PRO A 47 -23.09 4.19 6.61
N GLY A 48 -21.97 3.84 7.25
CA GLY A 48 -21.85 2.65 8.10
C GLY A 48 -21.51 1.36 7.34
N SER A 49 -21.49 1.38 6.01
CA SER A 49 -21.08 0.23 5.18
C SER A 49 -19.57 0.24 4.91
N THR A 50 -19.01 -0.96 4.73
CA THR A 50 -17.59 -1.19 4.43
C THR A 50 -17.49 -1.97 3.13
N VAL A 51 -16.83 -1.38 2.12
CA VAL A 51 -16.54 -2.03 0.84
C VAL A 51 -15.09 -2.50 0.83
N THR A 52 -14.86 -3.71 0.31
CA THR A 52 -13.52 -4.28 0.17
C THR A 52 -13.14 -4.32 -1.30
N VAL A 53 -12.04 -3.66 -1.66
CA VAL A 53 -11.50 -3.67 -3.02
C VAL A 53 -10.09 -4.25 -3.04
N LYS A 54 -9.69 -4.85 -4.16
CA LYS A 54 -8.34 -5.38 -4.34
C LYS A 54 -7.45 -4.36 -5.05
N TRP A 55 -6.40 -3.91 -4.40
CA TRP A 55 -5.41 -2.98 -4.95
C TRP A 55 -3.98 -3.51 -4.74
N ARG A 56 -3.21 -3.62 -5.83
CA ARG A 56 -1.82 -4.15 -5.82
C ARG A 56 -1.68 -5.51 -5.12
N GLY A 57 -2.68 -6.38 -5.27
CA GLY A 57 -2.72 -7.70 -4.63
C GLY A 57 -3.03 -7.68 -3.12
N LYS A 58 -3.23 -6.50 -2.52
CA LYS A 58 -3.68 -6.32 -1.14
C LYS A 58 -5.16 -5.94 -1.12
N LEU A 59 -5.83 -6.20 -0.01
CA LEU A 59 -7.18 -5.69 0.20
C LEU A 59 -7.10 -4.27 0.76
N VAL A 60 -7.99 -3.41 0.29
CA VAL A 60 -8.21 -2.06 0.81
C VAL A 60 -9.66 -1.98 1.27
N PHE A 61 -9.85 -1.54 2.50
CA PHE A 61 -11.15 -1.30 3.09
C PHE A 61 -11.50 0.18 2.91
N ILE A 62 -12.66 0.41 2.32
CA ILE A 62 -13.26 1.73 2.14
C ILE A 62 -14.52 1.74 2.99
N ARG A 63 -14.51 2.54 4.05
CA ARG A 63 -15.67 2.69 4.93
C ARG A 63 -16.14 4.14 4.92
N ARG A 64 -17.44 4.31 4.75
CA ARG A 64 -18.11 5.60 4.97
C ARG A 64 -18.56 5.66 6.42
N ARG A 65 -17.92 6.49 7.22
CA ARG A 65 -18.19 6.57 8.67
C ARG A 65 -19.42 7.38 8.96
N THR A 66 -20.11 7.03 10.04
CA THR A 66 -21.17 7.87 10.61
C THR A 66 -20.57 8.93 11.55
N GLU A 67 -21.38 9.91 11.96
CA GLU A 67 -20.91 10.95 12.89
C GLU A 67 -20.54 10.37 14.26
N GLU A 68 -21.21 9.30 14.69
CA GLU A 68 -20.93 8.60 15.93
C GLU A 68 -19.56 7.92 15.88
N ASP A 69 -19.23 7.26 14.77
CA ASP A 69 -17.93 6.62 14.55
C ASP A 69 -16.79 7.66 14.60
N ILE A 70 -17.01 8.83 14.00
CA ILE A 70 -16.03 9.94 14.00
C ILE A 70 -15.81 10.48 15.41
N LYS A 71 -16.89 10.69 16.17
CA LYS A 71 -16.83 11.17 17.57
C LYS A 71 -16.11 10.15 18.46
N LEU A 72 -16.43 8.87 18.30
CA LEU A 72 -15.79 7.78 19.03
C LEU A 72 -14.28 7.78 18.76
N ALA A 73 -13.88 7.80 17.49
CA ALA A 73 -12.47 7.77 17.09
C ALA A 73 -11.67 8.96 17.68
N ASN A 74 -12.26 10.15 17.71
CA ASN A 74 -11.62 11.35 18.26
C ASN A 74 -11.62 11.40 19.79
N SER A 75 -12.49 10.64 20.46
CA SER A 75 -12.58 10.60 21.93
C SER A 75 -11.59 9.66 22.61
N VAL A 76 -10.83 8.87 21.82
CA VAL A 76 -9.89 7.89 22.38
C VAL A 76 -8.64 8.59 22.91
N ASP A 77 -8.23 8.24 24.13
CA ASP A 77 -6.99 8.72 24.72
C ASP A 77 -5.76 8.16 23.98
N LEU A 78 -4.96 9.04 23.40
CA LEU A 78 -3.73 8.68 22.68
C LEU A 78 -2.72 7.96 23.57
N GLY A 79 -2.69 8.26 24.88
CA GLY A 79 -1.77 7.62 25.82
C GLY A 79 -2.05 6.12 26.05
N SER A 80 -3.29 5.69 25.76
CA SER A 80 -3.69 4.28 25.86
C SER A 80 -3.30 3.43 24.64
N LEU A 81 -2.92 4.07 23.52
CA LEU A 81 -2.56 3.39 22.29
C LEU A 81 -1.09 3.01 22.27
N ARG A 82 -0.80 1.80 21.79
CA ARG A 82 0.59 1.36 21.51
C ARG A 82 1.28 2.22 20.45
N ASP A 83 0.50 2.72 19.50
CA ASP A 83 0.96 3.54 18.37
C ASP A 83 0.09 4.82 18.30
N PRO A 84 0.49 5.90 18.99
CA PRO A 84 -0.31 7.10 19.10
C PRO A 84 -0.20 7.96 17.83
N HIS A 85 -1.31 8.07 17.10
CA HIS A 85 -1.45 8.95 15.95
C HIS A 85 -2.77 9.69 16.02
N GLU A 86 -2.73 10.99 15.74
CA GLU A 86 -3.96 11.77 15.63
C GLU A 86 -4.76 11.34 14.39
N HIS A 87 -6.07 11.47 14.51
CA HIS A 87 -6.98 11.11 13.42
C HIS A 87 -6.78 11.98 12.17
N SER A 88 -6.44 13.25 12.38
CA SER A 88 -6.13 14.26 11.35
C SER A 88 -4.91 13.90 10.49
N GLU A 89 -3.95 13.16 11.03
CA GLU A 89 -2.77 12.69 10.30
C GLU A 89 -3.08 11.47 9.41
N ARG A 90 -4.11 10.71 9.77
CA ARG A 90 -4.47 9.44 9.11
C ARG A 90 -5.45 9.67 7.96
N ASP A 91 -6.46 10.51 8.18
CA ASP A 91 -7.53 10.74 7.21
C ASP A 91 -7.61 12.22 6.82
N LYS A 92 -7.63 12.49 5.51
CA LYS A 92 -7.84 13.84 4.98
C LYS A 92 -9.30 14.31 5.07
N ASN A 93 -10.23 13.35 5.05
CA ASN A 93 -11.68 13.58 5.15
C ASN A 93 -12.24 12.68 6.24
N TYR A 94 -12.89 13.25 7.25
CA TYR A 94 -13.43 12.48 8.39
C TYR A 94 -14.57 11.53 7.98
N GLU A 95 -15.28 11.79 6.89
CA GLU A 95 -16.33 10.88 6.38
C GLU A 95 -15.77 9.57 5.83
N TRP A 96 -14.58 9.59 5.23
CA TRP A 96 -14.03 8.45 4.50
C TRP A 96 -12.82 7.86 5.22
N LEU A 97 -12.93 6.60 5.62
CA LEU A 97 -11.83 5.83 6.16
C LEU A 97 -11.31 4.88 5.07
N LEU A 98 -10.05 5.08 4.65
CA LEU A 98 -9.38 4.24 3.66
C LEU A 98 -8.18 3.55 4.30
N VAL A 99 -8.25 2.23 4.45
CA VAL A 99 -7.21 1.46 5.16
C VAL A 99 -6.76 0.27 4.33
N VAL A 100 -5.43 0.07 4.28
CA VAL A 100 -4.86 -1.15 3.71
C VAL A 100 -5.11 -2.31 4.67
N GLY A 101 -5.88 -3.30 4.22
CA GLY A 101 -6.33 -4.46 4.99
C GLY A 101 -5.25 -5.52 5.21
N VAL A 102 -4.07 -5.10 5.65
CA VAL A 102 -2.92 -5.96 5.90
C VAL A 102 -2.51 -5.77 7.35
N SER A 103 -2.68 -6.82 8.16
CA SER A 103 -2.24 -6.80 9.56
C SER A 103 -0.73 -6.55 9.63
N THR A 104 -0.32 -5.61 10.50
CA THR A 104 1.09 -5.27 10.73
C THR A 104 1.87 -6.37 11.45
N HIS A 105 1.19 -7.41 11.96
CA HIS A 105 1.85 -8.56 12.59
C HIS A 105 2.46 -9.51 11.55
N LEU A 106 1.62 -10.18 10.76
CA LEU A 106 2.03 -11.20 9.79
C LEU A 106 1.40 -11.04 8.40
N GLY A 107 0.70 -9.92 8.16
CA GLY A 107 0.06 -9.66 6.87
C GLY A 107 -1.27 -10.39 6.64
N CYS A 108 -1.87 -10.96 7.69
CA CYS A 108 -3.22 -11.52 7.63
C CYS A 108 -4.28 -10.45 7.31
N ILE A 109 -5.41 -10.89 6.74
CA ILE A 109 -6.54 -10.02 6.43
C ILE A 109 -7.41 -9.88 7.69
N PRO A 110 -7.64 -8.67 8.21
CA PRO A 110 -8.54 -8.47 9.34
C PRO A 110 -10.00 -8.61 8.91
N LEU A 111 -10.85 -9.05 9.83
CA LEU A 111 -12.27 -9.21 9.57
C LEU A 111 -12.97 -7.83 9.50
N PRO A 112 -13.71 -7.54 8.41
CA PRO A 112 -14.49 -6.30 8.33
C PRO A 112 -15.60 -6.30 9.39
N ASN A 113 -15.93 -5.12 9.92
CA ASN A 113 -17.04 -4.88 10.86
C ASN A 113 -16.91 -5.53 12.26
N THR A 114 -15.69 -5.86 12.69
CA THR A 114 -15.39 -6.15 14.11
C THR A 114 -15.06 -4.84 14.84
N LYS A 115 -15.30 -4.74 16.17
CA LYS A 115 -15.48 -3.51 16.98
C LYS A 115 -14.37 -2.42 17.01
N CYS A 116 -13.54 -2.27 15.98
CA CYS A 116 -12.41 -1.32 15.95
C CYS A 116 -12.34 -0.51 14.64
N TRP A 117 -13.48 -0.22 13.99
CA TRP A 117 -13.57 0.61 12.78
C TRP A 117 -14.35 1.89 13.04
#